data_AF-A0A948V329-F1
#
_entry.id   AF-A0A948V329-F1
#
_cell.length_a   1.000
_cell.length_b   1.000
_cell.length_c   1.000
_cell.angle_alpha   90.00
_cell.angle_beta   90.00
_cell.angle_gamma   90.00
#
_symmetry.space_group_name_H-M   'P 1'
#
loop_
_entity.id
_entity.type
_entity.pdbx_description
1 polymer ?
#
loop_
_entity_poly.entity_id
_entity_poly.type
_entity_poly.pdbx_seq_one_letter_code
_entity_poly.pdbx_strand_id
1 'polypeptide(L)'
;AERPDMKAAVAFYLISIFGTVFLAIEPALREGGWQRAALNGAVLGFVAYATYDLTNQATLNVWSLKLTLIDLCWGTVLTTTSAVGGYFAARWAEGRFG
;
A
#
# COMPACT_ATOMS: atom_id res chain seq x y z
N ALA A 1 23.06 3.78 19.04
CA ALA A 1 22.18 3.59 17.87
C ALA A 1 21.70 4.96 17.43
N GLU A 2 21.82 5.30 16.14
CA GLU A 2 21.18 6.49 15.59
C GLU A 2 19.66 6.37 15.72
N ARG A 3 18.99 7.49 15.97
CA ARG A 3 17.54 7.52 16.18
C ARG A 3 16.83 7.49 14.82
N PRO A 4 15.73 6.75 14.67
CA PRO A 4 14.94 6.77 13.44
C PRO A 4 14.38 8.17 13.17
N ASP A 5 14.35 8.56 11.90
CA ASP A 5 13.73 9.84 11.49
C ASP A 5 12.20 9.72 11.50
N MET A 6 11.61 10.19 12.59
CA MET A 6 10.15 10.16 12.79
C MET A 6 9.40 11.05 11.80
N LYS A 7 10.01 12.11 11.26
CA LYS A 7 9.34 13.00 10.30
C LYS A 7 9.11 12.26 8.98
N ALA A 8 10.13 11.55 8.51
CA ALA A 8 10.04 10.72 7.31
C ALA A 8 8.99 9.61 7.47
N ALA A 9 8.95 8.95 8.64
CA ALA A 9 7.97 7.89 8.92
C ALA A 9 6.52 8.42 8.90
N VAL A 10 6.26 9.57 9.56
CA VAL A 10 4.92 10.18 9.55
C VAL A 10 4.51 10.59 8.13
N ALA A 11 5.42 11.22 7.38
CA ALA A 11 5.15 11.62 6.00
C ALA A 11 4.82 10.42 5.11
N PHE A 12 5.57 9.32 5.23
CA PHE A 12 5.30 8.07 4.53
C PHE A 12 3.88 7.57 4.80
N TYR A 13 3.49 7.42 6.06
CA TYR A 13 2.15 6.89 6.38
C TYR A 13 1.01 7.79 5.88
N LEU A 14 1.15 9.11 5.98
CA LEU A 14 0.15 10.04 5.44
C LEU A 14 -0.01 9.89 3.92
N ILE A 15 1.11 9.83 3.19
CA ILE A 15 1.10 9.68 1.74
C ILE A 15 0.56 8.30 1.33
N SER A 16 0.99 7.23 2.01
CA SER A 16 0.53 5.87 1.73
C SER A 16 -0.96 5.73 1.97
N ILE A 17 -1.49 6.24 3.10
CA ILE A 17 -2.92 6.21 3.40
C ILE A 17 -3.69 6.98 2.33
N PHE A 18 -3.27 8.20 2.01
CA PHE A 18 -3.90 9.01 0.98
C PHE A 18 -3.92 8.28 -0.37
N GLY A 19 -2.78 7.74 -0.80
CA GLY A 19 -2.66 7.00 -2.06
C GLY A 19 -3.56 5.76 -2.09
N THR A 20 -3.62 4.98 -1.01
CA THR A 20 -4.52 3.82 -0.92
C THR A 20 -5.99 4.24 -0.99
N VAL A 21 -6.39 5.30 -0.29
CA VAL A 21 -7.76 5.80 -0.34
C VAL A 21 -8.11 6.27 -1.75
N PHE A 22 -7.28 7.13 -2.32
CA PHE A 22 -7.55 7.78 -3.62
C PHE A 22 -7.47 6.82 -4.81
N LEU A 23 -6.48 5.92 -4.84
CA LEU A 23 -6.24 5.05 -6.01
C LEU A 23 -6.91 3.68 -5.89
N ALA A 24 -7.15 3.17 -4.68
CA ALA A 24 -7.72 1.84 -4.48
C ALA A 24 -9.16 1.86 -3.94
N ILE A 25 -9.42 2.59 -2.86
CA ILE A 25 -10.71 2.51 -2.15
C ILE A 25 -11.78 3.35 -2.87
N GLU A 26 -11.51 4.61 -3.17
CA GLU A 26 -12.48 5.52 -3.78
C GLU A 26 -13.00 5.00 -5.15
N PRO A 27 -12.16 4.53 -6.09
CA PRO A 27 -12.65 3.97 -7.35
C PRO A 27 -13.48 2.70 -7.13
N ALA A 28 -13.14 1.91 -6.10
CA ALA A 28 -13.91 0.73 -5.73
C ALA A 28 -15.27 1.10 -5.13
N LEU A 29 -15.39 2.19 -4.37
CA LEU A 29 -16.69 2.64 -3.84
C LEU A 29 -17.62 3.15 -4.95
N ARG A 30 -17.08 3.90 -5.93
CA ARG A 30 -17.86 4.53 -7.00
C ARG A 30 -18.39 3.54 -8.04
N GLU A 31 -17.52 2.66 -8.53
CA GLU A 31 -17.77 1.90 -9.76
C GLU A 31 -17.45 0.39 -9.62
N GLY A 32 -17.15 -0.07 -8.41
CA GLY A 32 -16.64 -1.42 -8.18
C GLY A 32 -17.22 -2.10 -6.94
N GLY A 33 -16.92 -3.40 -6.83
CA GLY A 33 -17.00 -4.11 -5.56
C GLY A 33 -15.65 -4.11 -4.85
N TRP A 34 -15.58 -4.82 -3.72
CA TRP A 34 -14.35 -5.04 -2.96
C TRP A 34 -13.22 -5.65 -3.81
N GLN A 35 -13.54 -6.38 -4.89
CA GLN A 35 -12.56 -6.95 -5.81
C GLN A 35 -11.72 -5.86 -6.52
N ARG A 36 -12.32 -4.70 -6.81
CA ARG A 36 -11.61 -3.57 -7.43
C ARG A 36 -10.65 -2.93 -6.43
N ALA A 37 -11.05 -2.82 -5.16
CA ALA A 37 -10.16 -2.39 -4.08
C ALA A 37 -8.98 -3.35 -3.90
N ALA A 38 -9.25 -4.66 -3.98
CA ALA A 38 -8.21 -5.68 -3.91
C ALA A 38 -7.20 -5.56 -5.07
N LEU A 39 -7.68 -5.48 -6.31
CA LEU A 39 -6.82 -5.37 -7.48
C LEU A 39 -5.99 -4.07 -7.46
N ASN A 40 -6.64 -2.93 -7.24
CA ASN A 40 -5.95 -1.65 -7.21
C ASN A 40 -4.97 -1.57 -6.04
N GLY A 41 -5.34 -2.10 -4.87
CA GLY A 41 -4.46 -2.20 -3.71
C GLY A 41 -3.24 -3.10 -3.97
N ALA A 42 -3.42 -4.22 -4.66
CA ALA A 42 -2.33 -5.11 -5.06
C ALA A 42 -1.37 -4.39 -6.02
N VAL A 43 -1.89 -3.75 -7.06
CA VAL A 43 -1.06 -3.00 -8.03
C VAL A 43 -0.32 -1.87 -7.34
N LEU A 44 -1.00 -1.09 -6.49
CA LEU A 44 -0.38 0.01 -5.75
C LEU A 44 0.76 -0.49 -4.84
N GLY A 45 0.51 -1.54 -4.05
CA GLY A 45 1.50 -2.12 -3.15
C GLY A 45 2.70 -2.70 -3.90
N PHE A 46 2.44 -3.45 -4.98
CA PHE A 46 3.48 -4.01 -5.82
C PHE A 46 4.38 -2.92 -6.41
N VAL A 47 3.79 -1.87 -7.00
CA VAL A 47 4.56 -0.77 -7.61
C VAL A 47 5.39 -0.01 -6.58
N ALA A 48 4.82 0.27 -5.40
CA ALA A 48 5.52 0.99 -4.34
C ALA A 48 6.75 0.21 -3.84
N TYR A 49 6.57 -1.07 -3.52
CA TYR A 49 7.66 -1.92 -3.04
C TYR A 49 8.66 -2.27 -4.15
N ALA A 50 8.20 -2.55 -5.37
CA ALA A 50 9.08 -2.72 -6.52
C ALA A 50 9.96 -1.49 -6.75
N THR A 51 9.40 -0.28 -6.66
CA THR A 51 10.18 0.95 -6.81
C THR A 51 11.27 1.04 -5.74
N TYR A 52 10.93 0.79 -4.47
CA TYR A 52 11.91 0.85 -3.38
C TYR A 52 12.99 -0.25 -3.52
N ASP A 53 12.58 -1.52 -3.58
CA ASP A 53 13.50 -2.66 -3.54
C ASP A 53 14.34 -2.79 -4.81
N LEU A 54 13.76 -2.60 -6.00
CA LEU A 54 14.52 -2.75 -7.24
C LEU A 54 15.48 -1.58 -7.46
N THR A 55 15.11 -0.35 -7.06
CA THR A 55 16.05 0.78 -7.11
C THR A 55 17.19 0.60 -6.11
N ASN A 56 16.91 0.11 -4.90
CA ASN A 56 17.96 -0.21 -3.92
C ASN A 56 18.85 -1.35 -4.40
N GLN A 57 18.27 -2.40 -4.98
CA GLN A 57 19.01 -3.51 -5.56
C GLN A 57 19.92 -3.07 -6.72
N ALA A 58 19.50 -2.08 -7.49
CA ALA A 58 20.30 -1.52 -8.58
C ALA A 58 21.43 -0.60 -8.11
N THR A 59 21.31 0.02 -6.93
CA THR A 59 22.26 1.04 -6.44
C THR A 59 23.23 0.52 -5.38
N LEU A 60 22.83 -0.47 -4.58
CA LEU A 60 23.64 -1.01 -3.48
C LEU A 60 24.38 -2.28 -3.91
N ASN A 61 25.70 -2.31 -3.68
CA ASN A 61 26.56 -3.44 -4.04
C ASN A 61 26.22 -4.74 -3.30
N VAL A 62 25.64 -4.65 -2.10
CA VAL A 62 25.28 -5.81 -1.27
C VAL A 62 23.79 -5.75 -0.97
N TRP A 63 22.99 -6.27 -1.90
CA TRP A 63 21.54 -6.37 -1.76
C TRP A 63 21.06 -7.80 -2.03
N SER A 64 20.09 -8.28 -1.26
CA SER A 64 19.58 -9.65 -1.37
C SER A 64 18.35 -9.70 -2.28
N LEU A 65 18.45 -10.40 -3.40
CA LEU A 65 17.29 -10.68 -4.25
C LEU A 65 16.17 -11.41 -3.49
N LYS A 66 16.55 -12.25 -2.51
CA LYS A 66 15.56 -12.93 -1.66
C LYS A 66 14.76 -11.94 -0.81
N LEU A 67 15.39 -10.88 -0.31
CA LEU A 67 14.68 -9.82 0.44
C LEU A 67 13.74 -9.07 -0.50
N THR A 68 14.21 -8.64 -1.67
CA THR A 68 13.37 -8.01 -2.71
C THR A 68 12.10 -8.83 -2.95
N LEU A 69 12.22 -10.13 -3.25
CA LEU A 69 11.05 -10.97 -3.56
C LEU A 69 10.08 -11.10 -2.38
N ILE A 70 10.60 -11.20 -1.15
CA ILE A 70 9.77 -11.25 0.07
C ILE A 70 9.03 -9.93 0.26
N ASP A 71 9.71 -8.80 0.12
CA ASP A 71 9.16 -7.47 0.36
C ASP A 71 8.14 -7.08 -0.72
N LEU A 72 8.36 -7.46 -1.98
CA LEU A 72 7.36 -7.28 -3.05
C LEU A 72 6.08 -8.06 -2.75
N CYS A 73 6.20 -9.34 -2.38
CA CYS A 73 5.04 -10.16 -2.00
C CYS A 73 4.33 -9.57 -0.77
N TRP A 74 5.09 -9.20 0.26
CA TRP A 74 4.56 -8.64 1.48
C TRP A 74 3.85 -7.32 1.26
N GLY A 75 4.49 -6.37 0.55
CA GLY A 75 3.93 -5.07 0.22
C GLY A 75 2.65 -5.16 -0.60
N THR A 76 2.61 -6.08 -1.56
CA THR A 76 1.41 -6.38 -2.35
C THR A 76 0.27 -6.87 -1.47
N VAL A 77 0.51 -7.88 -0.64
CA VAL A 77 -0.52 -8.48 0.24
C VAL A 77 -1.00 -7.48 1.30
N LEU A 78 -0.07 -6.76 1.94
CA LEU A 78 -0.38 -5.78 2.97
C LEU A 78 -1.25 -4.63 2.43
N THR A 79 -0.90 -4.10 1.26
CA THR A 79 -1.65 -3.00 0.65
C THR A 79 -3.02 -3.48 0.15
N THR A 80 -3.09 -4.69 -0.42
CA THR A 80 -4.35 -5.33 -0.84
C THR A 80 -5.31 -5.49 0.35
N THR A 81 -4.84 -6.09 1.44
CA THR A 81 -5.65 -6.34 2.63
C THR A 81 -6.10 -5.03 3.30
N SER A 82 -5.21 -4.04 3.34
CA SER A 82 -5.54 -2.69 3.83
C SER A 82 -6.61 -2.00 2.97
N ALA A 83 -6.51 -2.09 1.64
CA ALA A 83 -7.49 -1.51 0.73
C ALA A 83 -8.86 -2.19 0.85
N VAL A 84 -8.90 -3.53 0.92
CA VAL A 84 -10.15 -4.28 1.11
C VAL A 84 -10.78 -3.98 2.46
N GLY A 85 -9.99 -3.96 3.53
CA GLY A 85 -10.47 -3.57 4.86
C GLY A 85 -11.02 -2.15 4.90
N GLY A 86 -10.30 -1.20 4.29
CA GLY A 86 -10.72 0.19 4.16
C GLY A 86 -12.02 0.35 3.35
N TYR A 87 -12.19 -0.43 2.28
CA TYR A 87 -13.44 -0.45 1.51
C TYR A 87 -14.63 -0.88 2.37
N PHE A 88 -14.51 -1.99 3.11
CA PHE A 88 -15.59 -2.45 3.97
C PHE A 88 -15.86 -1.49 5.14
N ALA A 89 -14.81 -0.90 5.72
CA ALA A 89 -14.97 0.11 6.76
C ALA A 89 -15.71 1.36 6.25
N ALA A 90 -15.38 1.83 5.04
CA ALA A 90 -16.06 2.96 4.42
C ALA A 90 -17.54 2.64 4.11
N ARG A 91 -17.83 1.47 3.52
CA ARG A 91 -19.21 1.02 3.26
C ARG A 91 -20.04 0.90 4.54
N TRP A 92 -19.44 0.38 5.62
CA TRP A 92 -20.10 0.31 6.92
C TRP A 92 -20.41 1.69 7.48
N ALA A 93 -19.49 2.65 7.35
CA ALA A 93 -19.70 4.03 7.80
C ALA A 93 -20.81 4.74 7.01
N GLU A 94 -20.87 4.56 5.68
CA GLU A 94 -21.94 5.09 4.83
C GLU A 94 -23.32 4.58 5.28
N GLY A 95 -23.47 3.28 5.58
CA GLY A 95 -24.74 2.72 6.04
C GLY A 95 -25.12 3.06 7.48
N ARG A 96 -24.16 3.50 8.30
CA ARG A 96 -24.36 3.84 9.73
C ARG A 96 -24.70 5.32 9.93
N PHE A 97 -24.14 6.19 9.09
CA PHE A 97 -24.14 7.64 9.27
C PHE A 97 -24.66 8.44 8.06
N GLY A 98 -24.88 7.79 6.90
CA GLY A 98 -25.60 8.36 5.75
C GLY A 98 -27.08 8.07 5.81
#